data_AF-A0A523GYN8-F1
#
_entry.id   AF-A0A523GYN8-F1
#
_cell.length_a   1.000
_cell.length_b   1.000
_cell.length_c   1.000
_cell.angle_alpha   90.00
_cell.angle_beta   90.00
_cell.angle_gamma   90.00
#
_symmetry.space_group_name_H-M   'P 1'
#
loop_
_entity.id
_entity.type
_entity.pdbx_description
1 polymer ?
#
loop_
_entity_poly.entity_id
_entity_poly.type
_entity_poly.pdbx_seq_one_letter_code
_entity_poly.pdbx_strand_id
1 'polypeptide(L)'
;MRILSTNVYVGPNLYAHFRVIRHVLDLGILEEYPTAKIGGGFIDSLIEALPGLKEHGCSYGEPGGFIRRMREDEGTWMGHVLEHVAIE
;
A
#
# COMPACT_ATOMS: atom_id res chain seq x y z
N MET A 1 -8.74 -9.88 4.30
CA MET A 1 -7.75 -9.10 5.08
C MET A 1 -8.29 -8.77 6.46
N ARG A 2 -7.45 -8.91 7.50
CA ARG A 2 -7.74 -8.59 8.91
C ARG A 2 -6.50 -7.95 9.55
N ILE A 3 -6.69 -6.95 10.40
CA ILE A 3 -5.64 -6.43 11.26
C ILE A 3 -5.49 -7.37 12.46
N LEU A 4 -4.35 -8.04 12.57
CA LEU A 4 -4.04 -8.93 13.69
C LEU A 4 -3.56 -8.16 14.92
N SER A 5 -2.78 -7.09 14.70
CA SER A 5 -2.32 -6.22 15.79
C SER A 5 -2.11 -4.79 15.30
N THR A 6 -2.28 -3.85 16.23
CA THR A 6 -1.96 -2.44 16.05
C THR A 6 -1.05 -1.99 17.18
N ASN A 7 0.07 -1.36 16.83
CA ASN A 7 0.98 -0.75 17.78
C ASN A 7 1.18 0.71 17.40
N VAL A 8 0.93 1.62 18.34
CA VAL A 8 1.13 3.06 18.14
C VAL A 8 2.40 3.48 18.87
N TYR A 9 3.37 3.98 18.13
CA TYR A 9 4.63 4.49 18.67
C TYR A 9 4.59 6.02 18.69
N VAL A 10 4.67 6.60 19.89
CA VAL A 10 4.52 8.06 20.10
C VAL A 10 5.85 8.82 20.13
N GLY A 11 6.99 8.13 19.96
CA GLY A 11 8.35 8.67 19.89
C GLY A 11 9.30 7.75 19.10
N PRO A 12 10.63 8.00 19.15
CA PRO A 12 11.62 7.18 18.46
C PRO A 12 11.48 5.69 18.79
N ASN A 13 11.51 4.85 17.76
CA ASN A 13 11.29 3.41 17.85
C ASN A 13 12.14 2.68 16.80
N LEU A 14 12.05 1.35 16.75
CA LEU A 14 12.85 0.49 15.86
C LEU A 14 12.67 0.82 14.37
N TYR A 15 11.51 1.33 13.96
CA TYR A 15 11.17 1.56 12.56
C TYR A 15 11.45 3.00 12.11
N ALA A 16 11.32 3.97 13.01
CA ALA A 16 11.52 5.39 12.71
C ALA A 16 11.85 6.21 13.95
N HIS A 17 12.52 7.35 13.74
CA HIS A 17 12.78 8.34 14.80
C HIS A 17 11.57 9.26 15.10
N PHE A 18 10.44 9.05 14.41
CA PHE A 18 9.21 9.81 14.59
C PHE A 18 8.02 8.87 14.87
N ARG A 19 6.84 9.46 15.08
CA ARG A 19 5.62 8.72 15.43
C ARG A 19 5.16 7.85 14.27
N VAL A 20 4.88 6.58 14.53
CA VAL A 20 4.37 5.64 13.52
C VAL A 20 3.30 4.74 14.11
N ILE A 21 2.41 4.25 13.23
CA ILE A 21 1.46 3.20 13.54
C ILE A 21 1.92 1.96 12.78
N ARG A 22 2.11 0.84 13.48
CA ARG A 22 2.41 -0.45 12.87
C ARG A 22 1.17 -1.33 12.92
N HIS A 23 0.76 -1.80 11.76
CA HIS A 23 -0.24 -2.86 11.62
C HIS A 23 0.43 -4.17 11.22
N VAL A 24 0.01 -5.27 11.84
CA VAL A 24 0.26 -6.62 11.31
C VAL A 24 -1.03 -7.08 10.65
N LEU A 25 -0.94 -7.42 9.37
CA LEU A 25 -2.09 -7.79 8.56
C LEU A 25 -2.02 -9.26 8.20
N ASP A 26 -3.16 -9.94 8.29
CA ASP A 26 -3.43 -11.19 7.62
C ASP A 26 -4.23 -10.86 6.36
N LEU A 27 -3.65 -11.07 5.17
CA LEU A 27 -4.33 -10.75 3.93
C LEU A 27 -5.44 -11.77 3.60
N GLY A 28 -5.32 -13.00 4.11
CA GLY A 28 -6.20 -14.12 3.81
C GLY A 28 -6.20 -14.43 2.32
N ILE A 29 -7.38 -14.59 1.72
CA ILE A 29 -7.50 -14.88 0.28
C ILE A 29 -6.78 -13.86 -0.61
N LEU A 30 -6.58 -12.62 -0.16
CA LEU A 30 -5.93 -11.57 -0.96
C LEU A 30 -4.42 -11.79 -1.15
N GLU A 31 -3.79 -12.76 -0.46
CA GLU A 31 -2.43 -13.20 -0.81
C GLU A 31 -2.35 -13.74 -2.23
N GLU A 32 -3.41 -14.41 -2.67
CA GLU A 32 -3.55 -15.03 -3.99
C GLU A 32 -3.99 -14.04 -5.07
N TYR A 33 -4.26 -12.77 -4.74
CA TYR A 33 -4.79 -11.75 -5.64
C TYR A 33 -3.98 -10.46 -5.53
N PRO A 34 -2.73 -10.44 -6.05
CA PRO A 34 -2.01 -9.18 -6.20
C PRO A 34 -2.70 -8.28 -7.24
N THR A 35 -2.38 -6.99 -7.24
CA THR A 35 -3.11 -5.96 -8.02
C THR A 35 -3.24 -6.28 -9.50
N ALA A 36 -2.22 -6.85 -10.14
CA ALA A 36 -2.30 -7.21 -11.56
C ALA A 36 -3.32 -8.32 -11.81
N LYS A 37 -3.49 -9.26 -10.86
CA LYS A 37 -4.49 -10.33 -10.92
C LYS A 37 -5.90 -9.85 -10.56
N ILE A 38 -6.03 -8.86 -9.68
CA ILE A 38 -7.33 -8.19 -9.44
C ILE A 38 -7.79 -7.46 -10.71
N GLY A 39 -6.84 -6.83 -11.42
CA GLY A 39 -7.03 -6.28 -12.75
C GLY A 39 -7.06 -4.76 -12.80
N GLY A 40 -6.91 -4.23 -14.02
CA GLY A 40 -6.79 -2.78 -14.27
C GLY A 40 -7.96 -1.94 -13.75
N GLY A 41 -9.19 -2.45 -13.82
CA GLY A 41 -10.37 -1.73 -13.32
C GLY A 41 -10.29 -1.39 -11.84
N PHE A 42 -9.72 -2.26 -11.00
CA PHE A 42 -9.49 -1.94 -9.59
C PHE A 42 -8.48 -0.80 -9.44
N ILE A 43 -7.37 -0.86 -10.18
CA ILE A 43 -6.29 0.14 -10.12
C ILE A 43 -6.80 1.50 -10.60
N ASP A 44 -7.56 1.53 -11.69
CA ASP A 44 -8.11 2.75 -12.27
C ASP A 44 -9.12 3.41 -11.33
N SER A 45 -10.07 2.63 -10.78
CA SER A 45 -11.04 3.15 -9.81
C SER A 45 -10.38 3.61 -8.51
N LEU A 46 -9.31 2.94 -8.07
CA LEU A 46 -8.54 3.38 -6.91
C LEU A 46 -7.90 4.75 -7.17
N ILE A 47 -7.21 4.93 -8.29
CA ILE A 47 -6.55 6.21 -8.64
C ILE A 47 -7.56 7.33 -8.87
N GLU A 48 -8.76 7.01 -9.39
CA GLU A 48 -9.84 7.98 -9.53
C GLU A 48 -10.37 8.46 -8.18
N ALA A 49 -10.58 7.53 -7.24
CA ALA A 49 -11.03 7.85 -5.89
C ALA A 49 -9.96 8.60 -5.07
N LEU A 50 -8.69 8.34 -5.38
CA LEU A 50 -7.52 8.77 -4.64
C LEU A 50 -6.44 9.33 -5.59
N PRO A 51 -6.62 10.58 -6.09
CA PRO A 51 -5.74 11.14 -7.11
C PRO A 51 -4.32 11.43 -6.62
N GLY A 52 -4.10 11.58 -5.31
CA GLY A 52 -2.81 11.85 -4.69
C GLY A 52 -1.83 10.69 -4.83
N LEU A 53 -2.34 9.46 -5.03
CA LEU A 53 -1.53 8.28 -5.33
C LEU A 53 -0.64 8.44 -6.57
N LYS A 54 -0.95 9.41 -7.46
CA LYS A 54 -0.09 9.75 -8.60
C LYS A 54 1.26 10.33 -8.20
N GLU A 55 1.38 10.91 -7.00
CA GLU A 55 2.65 11.43 -6.49
C GLU A 55 3.44 10.38 -5.69
N HIS A 56 2.84 9.23 -5.41
CA HIS A 56 3.46 8.20 -4.58
C HIS A 56 4.53 7.45 -5.38
N GLY A 57 5.79 7.58 -4.98
CA GLY A 57 6.92 7.02 -5.73
C GLY A 57 7.28 5.57 -5.43
N CYS A 58 6.83 5.01 -4.29
CA CYS A 58 7.18 3.65 -3.88
C CYS A 58 8.72 3.42 -3.94
N SER A 59 9.18 2.22 -4.32
CA SER A 59 10.60 1.90 -4.49
C SER A 59 11.30 2.66 -5.62
N TYR A 60 10.54 3.25 -6.55
CA TYR A 60 11.09 3.97 -7.69
C TYR A 60 11.49 5.41 -7.33
N GLY A 61 10.89 5.99 -6.28
CA GLY A 61 11.24 7.32 -5.79
C GLY A 61 10.81 8.48 -6.70
N GLU A 62 10.00 8.21 -7.73
CA GLU A 62 9.49 9.20 -8.68
C GLU A 62 7.96 9.19 -8.75
N PRO A 63 7.28 10.32 -9.02
CA PRO A 63 5.83 10.36 -9.18
C PRO A 63 5.33 9.27 -10.14
N GLY A 64 4.26 8.58 -9.74
CA GLY A 64 3.66 7.47 -10.47
C GLY A 64 4.33 6.12 -10.21
N GLY A 65 5.43 6.06 -9.44
CA GLY A 65 6.13 4.82 -9.14
C GLY A 65 5.27 3.76 -8.43
N PHE A 66 4.35 4.17 -7.54
CA PHE A 66 3.39 3.24 -6.93
C PHE A 66 2.38 2.70 -7.95
N ILE A 67 1.86 3.56 -8.84
CA ILE A 67 0.94 3.14 -9.91
C ILE A 67 1.64 2.15 -10.84
N ARG A 68 2.89 2.42 -11.19
CA ARG A 68 3.74 1.51 -11.94
C ARG A 68 3.86 0.16 -11.22
N ARG A 69 4.18 0.17 -9.93
CA ARG A 69 4.28 -1.04 -9.10
C ARG A 69 2.99 -1.87 -9.06
N MET A 70 1.82 -1.23 -9.09
CA MET A 70 0.54 -1.95 -9.13
C MET A 70 0.25 -2.62 -10.48
N ARG A 71 0.81 -2.10 -11.58
CA ARG A 71 0.50 -2.53 -12.95
C ARG A 71 1.52 -3.51 -13.55
N GLU A 72 2.80 -3.37 -13.21
CA GLU A 72 3.87 -4.19 -13.77
C GLU A 72 3.96 -5.56 -13.10
N ASP A 73 4.52 -6.55 -13.82
CA ASP A 73 4.71 -7.93 -13.37
C ASP A 73 3.43 -8.55 -12.77
N GLU A 74 3.51 -9.09 -11.55
CA GLU A 74 2.36 -9.61 -10.81
C GLU A 74 1.62 -8.51 -10.03
N GLY A 75 2.11 -7.27 -10.06
CA GLY A 75 1.63 -6.15 -9.28
C GLY A 75 2.12 -6.18 -7.83
N THR A 76 1.27 -5.78 -6.90
CA THR A 76 1.58 -5.78 -5.46
C THR A 76 0.41 -6.23 -4.60
N TRP A 77 0.65 -6.47 -3.31
CA TRP A 77 -0.35 -7.02 -2.39
C TRP A 77 -1.15 -5.93 -1.68
N MET A 78 -2.36 -6.27 -1.22
CA MET A 78 -3.24 -5.30 -0.55
C MET A 78 -2.65 -4.69 0.74
N GLY A 79 -1.69 -5.35 1.38
CA GLY A 79 -0.98 -4.73 2.51
C GLY A 79 -0.18 -3.49 2.10
N HIS A 80 0.47 -3.54 0.94
CA HIS A 80 1.23 -2.41 0.39
C HIS A 80 0.32 -1.35 -0.22
N VAL A 81 -0.82 -1.76 -0.81
CA VAL A 81 -1.86 -0.80 -1.22
C VAL A 81 -2.41 -0.05 0.00
N LEU A 82 -2.69 -0.76 1.10
CA LEU A 82 -3.17 -0.13 2.34
C LEU A 82 -2.15 0.88 2.88
N GLU A 83 -0.85 0.56 2.84
CA GLU A 83 0.20 1.49 3.27
C GLU A 83 0.11 2.82 2.51
N HIS A 84 0.07 2.78 1.18
CA HIS A 84 0.00 3.99 0.36
C HIS A 84 -1.33 4.73 0.52
N VAL A 85 -2.45 4.02 0.61
CA VAL A 85 -3.79 4.62 0.83
C VAL A 85 -3.88 5.29 2.21
N ALA A 86 -3.20 4.77 3.22
CA ALA A 86 -3.24 5.31 4.58
C ALA A 86 -2.41 6.60 4.77
N ILE A 87 -1.47 6.88 3.87
CA ILE A 87 -0.56 8.04 3.95
C ILE A 87 -0.82 9.11 2.89
N GLU A 88 -1.81 8.90 2.03
CA GLU A 88 -2.28 9.89 1.06
C GLU A 88 -3.04 11.04 1.71
#